data_AF-A0A084EGJ5-F1
#
_entry.id   AF-A0A084EGJ5-F1
#
_cell.length_a   1.000
_cell.length_b   1.000
_cell.length_c   1.000
_cell.angle_alpha   90.00
_cell.angle_beta   90.00
_cell.angle_gamma   90.00
#
_symmetry.space_group_name_H-M   'P 1'
#
loop_
_entity.id
_entity.type
_entity.pdbx_description
1 polymer ?
#
loop_
_entity_poly.entity_id
_entity_poly.type
_entity_poly.pdbx_seq_one_letter_code
_entity_poly.pdbx_strand_id
1 'polypeptide(L)'
;MKKKSLIILLSTLGGITITGVVGGAVTYKIVNKVDKSKPPVLVKQLKKAVYNDDKTECLEIGYFKNSHGEIQIERLPWTIKKVPKELPKQITSLNRAFHLNLNTQITNLDNWNTSNITNMEWMFTGAQKFNQDLSKWDVSKVTNMNSMFTNAEMFNQDISKWDVSKVTNMYSMFAGAKMFNQDISKWDTSKVTDMSFMFYEASNFKQNISSWNVSNLLRIAIIENGITYTGWTDFNKNAHPDFKGNKLPSFPK
;
A
#
# COMPACT_ATOMS: atom_id res chain seq x y z
N MET A 1 -1.08 -4.81 -54.79
CA MET A 1 -1.34 -3.97 -53.60
C MET A 1 -1.88 -4.84 -52.47
N LYS A 2 -1.11 -4.99 -51.38
CA LYS A 2 -1.62 -5.40 -50.07
C LYS A 2 -0.92 -4.53 -49.03
N LYS A 3 -1.64 -3.58 -48.43
CA LYS A 3 -1.14 -2.77 -47.31
C LYS A 3 -0.92 -3.71 -46.12
N LYS A 4 0.33 -3.82 -45.64
CA LYS A 4 0.62 -4.38 -44.32
C LYS A 4 0.13 -3.36 -43.29
N SER A 5 -0.97 -3.66 -42.62
CA SER A 5 -1.34 -2.93 -41.40
C SER A 5 -0.52 -3.50 -40.25
N LEU A 6 0.47 -2.72 -39.80
CA LEU A 6 1.20 -2.96 -38.57
C LEU A 6 0.23 -2.69 -37.40
N ILE A 7 -0.30 -3.76 -36.79
CA ILE A 7 -1.04 -3.65 -35.53
C ILE A 7 0.02 -3.45 -34.45
N ILE A 8 0.24 -2.19 -34.07
CA ILE A 8 0.96 -1.89 -32.83
C ILE A 8 -0.01 -2.19 -31.70
N LEU A 9 0.14 -3.36 -31.07
CA LEU A 9 -0.38 -3.62 -29.74
C LEU A 9 0.35 -2.68 -28.78
N LEU A 10 -0.15 -1.45 -28.63
CA LEU A 10 0.16 -0.61 -27.49
C LEU A 10 -0.48 -1.27 -26.28
N SER A 11 0.28 -2.12 -25.60
CA SER A 11 -0.01 -2.44 -24.21
C SER A 11 -0.16 -1.11 -23.48
N THR A 12 -1.29 -0.93 -22.82
CA THR A 12 -1.58 0.28 -22.05
C THR A 12 -0.65 0.35 -20.84
N LEU A 13 0.59 0.82 -21.02
CA LEU A 13 1.21 1.73 -20.09
C LEU A 13 0.51 3.08 -20.30
N GLY A 14 -0.51 3.31 -19.47
CA GLY A 14 -1.51 4.36 -19.67
C GLY A 14 -0.92 5.76 -19.79
N GLY A 15 -1.36 6.53 -20.78
CA GLY A 15 -0.88 7.91 -20.89
C GLY A 15 -1.32 8.74 -22.09
N ILE A 16 -1.75 8.14 -23.19
CA ILE A 16 -2.00 8.91 -24.42
C ILE A 16 -3.48 9.33 -24.45
N THR A 17 -3.74 10.65 -24.45
CA THR A 17 -5.07 11.20 -24.75
C THR A 17 -5.00 11.87 -26.12
N ILE A 18 -5.78 11.37 -27.07
CA ILE A 18 -5.86 11.93 -28.43
C ILE A 18 -6.75 13.16 -28.36
N THR A 19 -6.26 14.34 -28.74
CA THR A 19 -6.99 15.62 -28.59
C THR A 19 -7.51 16.22 -29.90
N GLY A 20 -7.42 15.49 -31.02
CA GLY A 20 -8.09 15.86 -32.26
C GLY A 20 -7.36 15.39 -33.52
N VAL A 21 -8.08 15.36 -34.65
CA VAL A 21 -7.55 15.10 -35.99
C VAL A 21 -7.63 16.39 -36.80
N VAL A 22 -6.48 16.90 -37.26
CA VAL A 22 -6.44 17.98 -38.26
C VAL A 22 -5.51 17.55 -39.38
N GLY A 23 -6.05 17.42 -40.59
CA GLY A 23 -5.24 17.29 -41.82
C GLY A 23 -4.34 16.05 -41.93
N GLY A 24 -4.69 14.91 -41.32
CA GLY A 24 -3.99 13.65 -41.53
C GLY A 24 -2.69 13.45 -40.72
N ALA A 25 -2.30 14.40 -39.86
CA ALA A 25 -1.24 14.20 -38.86
C ALA A 25 -1.86 14.08 -37.46
N VAL A 26 -1.59 12.98 -36.77
CA VAL A 26 -1.98 12.80 -35.36
C VAL A 26 -0.98 13.59 -34.51
N THR A 27 -1.42 14.69 -33.90
CA THR A 27 -0.62 15.38 -32.88
C THR A 27 -0.94 14.78 -31.51
N TYR A 28 0.10 14.33 -30.81
CA TYR A 28 0.01 13.86 -29.43
C TYR A 28 0.68 14.86 -28.51
N LYS A 29 0.02 15.24 -27.42
CA LYS A 29 0.69 15.87 -26.28
C LYS A 29 1.18 14.76 -25.36
N ILE A 30 2.49 14.73 -25.10
CA ILE A 30 3.03 13.95 -23.98
C ILE A 30 2.62 14.70 -22.72
N VAL A 31 1.55 14.25 -22.08
CA VAL A 31 1.28 14.63 -20.70
C VAL A 31 2.26 13.83 -19.87
N ASN A 32 3.23 14.48 -19.24
CA ASN A 32 4.07 13.85 -18.22
C ASN A 32 3.15 13.41 -17.07
N LYS A 33 2.55 12.22 -17.19
CA LYS A 33 1.81 11.62 -16.10
C LYS A 33 2.81 11.23 -15.02
N VAL A 34 2.45 11.54 -13.78
CA VAL A 34 3.17 11.06 -12.60
C VAL A 34 3.29 9.55 -12.70
N ASP A 35 4.54 9.06 -12.76
CA ASP A 35 4.83 7.63 -12.69
C ASP A 35 4.65 7.15 -11.25
N LYS A 36 3.43 6.70 -10.94
CA LYS A 36 3.07 6.15 -9.63
C LYS A 36 3.66 4.77 -9.37
N SER A 37 4.33 4.15 -10.34
CA SER A 37 5.06 2.89 -10.11
C SER A 37 6.37 3.10 -9.35
N LYS A 38 6.88 4.35 -9.34
CA LYS A 38 8.09 4.72 -8.59
C LYS A 38 7.73 5.31 -7.23
N PRO A 39 8.56 5.07 -6.20
CA PRO A 39 8.39 5.71 -4.90
C PRO A 39 8.33 7.24 -5.05
N PRO A 40 7.43 7.93 -4.32
CA PRO A 40 7.38 9.38 -4.32
C PRO A 40 8.71 9.97 -3.84
N VAL A 41 9.21 10.98 -4.54
CA VAL A 41 10.43 11.71 -4.17
C VAL A 41 10.09 13.12 -3.71
N LEU A 42 10.95 13.70 -2.87
CA LEU A 42 10.80 15.07 -2.40
C LEU A 42 10.88 16.05 -3.58
N VAL A 43 9.87 16.92 -3.69
CA VAL A 43 9.85 18.02 -4.68
C VAL A 43 10.04 19.37 -4.00
N LYS A 44 9.36 19.60 -2.87
CA LYS A 44 9.49 20.86 -2.12
C LYS A 44 9.33 20.62 -0.62
N GLN A 45 10.35 20.98 0.15
CA GLN A 45 10.24 21.02 1.60
C GLN A 45 9.24 22.10 2.02
N LEU A 46 8.28 21.76 2.90
CA LEU A 46 7.30 22.71 3.42
C LEU A 46 7.56 23.04 4.90
N LYS A 47 7.91 22.03 5.70
CA LYS A 47 8.31 22.17 7.10
C LYS A 47 9.34 21.12 7.46
N LYS A 48 10.41 21.49 8.16
CA LYS A 48 11.40 20.54 8.69
C LYS A 48 10.94 19.97 10.03
N ALA A 49 11.22 18.69 10.27
CA ALA A 49 10.93 18.09 11.56
C ALA A 49 11.87 18.60 12.65
N VAL A 50 11.35 18.71 13.87
CA VAL A 50 12.11 19.06 15.08
C VAL A 50 12.01 17.87 16.04
N TYR A 51 13.13 17.49 16.64
CA TYR A 51 13.25 16.36 17.55
C TYR A 51 13.94 16.80 18.84
N ASN A 52 13.77 16.01 19.90
CA ASN A 52 14.68 16.09 21.05
C ASN A 52 16.08 15.52 20.69
N ASP A 53 17.06 15.74 21.57
CA ASP A 53 18.48 15.47 21.29
C ASP A 53 18.77 14.01 20.90
N ASP A 54 18.12 13.05 21.55
CA ASP A 54 18.30 11.61 21.30
C ASP A 54 17.41 11.04 20.18
N LYS A 55 16.58 11.90 19.55
CA LYS A 55 15.63 11.53 18.48
C LYS A 55 14.64 10.44 18.89
N THR A 56 14.19 10.44 20.14
CA THR A 56 13.10 9.57 20.62
C THR A 56 11.75 10.28 20.68
N GLU A 57 11.72 11.61 20.61
CA GLU A 57 10.50 12.41 20.55
C GLU A 57 10.53 13.35 19.34
N CYS A 58 9.45 13.31 18.55
CA CYS A 58 9.19 14.31 17.52
C CYS A 58 8.42 15.46 18.17
N LEU A 59 9.06 16.62 18.23
CA LEU A 59 8.50 17.85 18.80
C LEU A 59 7.64 18.57 17.75
N GLU A 60 8.10 18.56 16.49
CA GLU A 60 7.34 19.09 15.36
C GLU A 60 7.44 18.16 14.15
N ILE A 61 6.28 17.85 13.55
CA ILE A 61 6.21 17.02 12.36
C ILE A 61 6.70 17.82 11.14
N GLY A 62 7.75 17.31 10.50
CA GLY A 62 8.21 17.76 9.19
C GLY A 62 7.38 17.13 8.06
N TYR A 63 7.24 17.86 6.96
CA TYR A 63 6.54 17.38 5.77
C TYR A 63 6.93 18.18 4.51
N PHE A 64 6.71 17.55 3.36
CA PHE A 64 7.11 18.05 2.06
C PHE A 64 6.06 17.71 0.99
N LYS A 65 6.05 18.46 -0.11
CA LYS A 65 5.32 18.08 -1.32
C LYS A 65 6.15 17.08 -2.10
N ASN A 66 5.58 15.93 -2.44
CA ASN A 66 6.26 14.87 -3.20
C ASN A 66 5.93 14.91 -4.71
N SER A 67 6.61 14.09 -5.49
CA SER A 67 6.43 13.99 -6.96
C SER A 67 5.07 13.47 -7.39
N HIS A 68 4.30 12.89 -6.47
CA HIS A 68 2.92 12.46 -6.71
C HIS A 68 1.89 13.55 -6.37
N GLY A 69 2.34 14.72 -5.92
CA GLY A 69 1.50 15.86 -5.56
C GLY A 69 0.93 15.79 -4.15
N GLU A 70 1.30 14.78 -3.35
CA GLU A 70 0.86 14.61 -1.98
C GLU A 70 1.64 15.53 -1.04
N ILE A 71 1.05 15.85 0.11
CA ILE A 71 1.78 16.41 1.25
C ILE A 71 2.15 15.22 2.15
N GLN A 72 3.41 14.83 2.09
CA GLN A 72 3.95 13.65 2.74
C GLN A 72 4.72 14.04 4.00
N ILE A 73 4.51 13.27 5.07
CA ILE A 73 5.29 13.39 6.30
C ILE A 73 6.76 13.04 6.04
N GLU A 74 7.69 13.76 6.67
CA GLU A 74 9.09 13.31 6.71
C GLU A 74 9.17 11.96 7.41
N ARG A 75 10.01 11.07 6.90
CA ARG A 75 10.30 9.80 7.58
C ARG A 75 10.85 10.11 8.97
N LEU A 76 10.19 9.59 9.99
CA LEU A 76 10.63 9.73 11.36
C LEU A 76 11.81 8.77 11.63
N PRO A 77 12.74 9.14 12.54
CA PRO A 77 13.75 8.23 13.02
C PRO A 77 13.14 6.93 13.57
N TRP A 78 13.76 5.79 13.27
CA TRP A 78 13.39 4.47 13.80
C TRP A 78 13.34 4.37 15.34
N THR A 79 13.94 5.33 16.04
CA THR A 79 13.99 5.45 17.51
C THR A 79 12.78 6.15 18.12
N ILE A 80 11.89 6.75 17.30
CA ILE A 80 10.77 7.56 17.79
C ILE A 80 9.80 6.73 18.65
N LYS A 81 9.54 7.25 19.85
CA LYS A 81 8.63 6.74 20.87
C LYS A 81 7.43 7.66 21.09
N LYS A 82 7.51 8.92 20.68
CA LYS A 82 6.47 9.92 20.89
C LYS A 82 6.39 10.89 19.72
N VAL A 83 5.17 11.20 19.31
CA VAL A 83 4.86 12.19 18.29
C VAL A 83 3.97 13.30 18.85
N PRO A 84 3.82 14.44 18.16
CA PRO A 84 2.85 15.44 18.55
C PRO A 84 1.43 14.88 18.58
N LYS A 85 0.59 15.41 19.47
CA LYS A 85 -0.80 14.95 19.67
C LYS A 85 -1.65 15.01 18.41
N GLU A 86 -1.41 16.00 17.57
CA GLU A 86 -2.16 16.21 16.34
C GLU A 86 -1.27 16.00 15.12
N LEU A 87 -1.81 15.30 14.13
CA LEU A 87 -1.27 15.26 12.79
C LEU A 87 -1.63 16.56 12.06
N PRO A 88 -0.70 17.27 11.40
CA PRO A 88 -1.04 18.47 10.64
C PRO A 88 -2.11 18.16 9.58
N LYS A 89 -3.21 18.92 9.57
CA LYS A 89 -4.42 18.60 8.80
C LYS A 89 -4.23 18.47 7.29
N GLN A 90 -3.17 19.11 6.77
CA GLN A 90 -2.81 19.09 5.36
C GLN A 90 -2.03 17.84 4.92
N ILE A 91 -1.56 17.00 5.85
CA ILE A 91 -0.90 15.74 5.49
C ILE A 91 -1.90 14.85 4.76
N THR A 92 -1.47 14.33 3.61
CA THR A 92 -2.24 13.36 2.81
C THR A 92 -1.50 12.04 2.65
N SER A 93 -0.23 11.96 3.03
CA SER A 93 0.61 10.78 2.85
C SER A 93 1.45 10.49 4.09
N LEU A 94 1.29 9.28 4.62
CA LEU A 94 2.08 8.70 5.70
C LEU A 94 3.14 7.73 5.15
N ASN A 95 3.47 7.85 3.86
CA ASN A 95 4.44 6.99 3.21
C ASN A 95 5.77 6.98 4.00
N ARG A 96 6.20 5.78 4.41
CA ARG A 96 7.40 5.49 5.20
C ARG A 96 7.51 6.20 6.56
N ALA A 97 6.42 6.73 7.12
CA ALA A 97 6.45 7.55 8.34
C ALA A 97 7.21 6.88 9.50
N PHE A 98 6.94 5.59 9.77
CA PHE A 98 7.52 4.80 10.86
C PHE A 98 8.32 3.58 10.36
N HIS A 99 8.92 3.70 9.18
CA HIS A 99 9.71 2.62 8.58
C HIS A 99 10.88 2.21 9.48
N LEU A 100 10.94 0.92 9.83
CA LEU A 100 11.88 0.28 10.76
C LEU A 100 11.74 0.73 12.23
N ASN A 101 10.61 1.30 12.64
CA ASN A 101 10.43 1.74 14.03
C ASN A 101 10.57 0.56 15.02
N LEU A 102 11.39 0.74 16.06
CA LEU A 102 11.77 -0.35 16.96
C LEU A 102 10.88 -0.47 18.21
N ASN A 103 9.87 0.38 18.36
CA ASN A 103 9.04 0.45 19.56
C ASN A 103 7.72 -0.31 19.40
N THR A 104 7.21 -0.84 20.51
CA THR A 104 5.92 -1.55 20.54
C THR A 104 4.74 -0.59 20.38
N GLN A 105 4.89 0.63 20.90
CA GLN A 105 3.93 1.72 20.85
C GLN A 105 4.66 3.05 20.65
N ILE A 106 3.95 4.01 20.08
CA ILE A 106 4.36 5.39 19.84
C ILE A 106 3.30 6.28 20.51
N THR A 107 3.70 6.93 21.60
CA THR A 107 2.84 7.83 22.38
C THR A 107 2.23 8.91 21.49
N ASN A 108 0.92 9.11 21.64
CA ASN A 108 0.04 10.02 20.91
C ASN A 108 -0.36 9.61 19.48
N LEU A 109 0.20 8.54 18.92
CA LEU A 109 -0.10 8.13 17.54
C LEU A 109 -1.58 7.74 17.34
N ASP A 110 -2.22 7.22 18.38
CA ASP A 110 -3.64 6.86 18.42
C ASP A 110 -4.59 8.08 18.31
N ASN A 111 -4.09 9.29 18.58
CA ASN A 111 -4.87 10.53 18.50
C ASN A 111 -4.88 11.16 17.10
N TRP A 112 -4.05 10.67 16.18
CA TRP A 112 -3.95 11.25 14.85
C TRP A 112 -5.26 11.07 14.06
N ASN A 113 -5.79 12.18 13.54
CA ASN A 113 -6.90 12.14 12.59
C ASN A 113 -6.36 11.80 11.19
N THR A 114 -6.64 10.57 10.74
CA THR A 114 -6.19 10.04 9.45
C THR A 114 -7.19 10.22 8.30
N SER A 115 -8.32 10.91 8.51
CA SER A 115 -9.40 11.05 7.51
C SER A 115 -9.01 11.77 6.21
N ASN A 116 -7.81 12.38 6.13
CA ASN A 116 -7.26 12.99 4.92
C ASN A 116 -6.17 12.15 4.24
N ILE A 117 -5.79 11.02 4.83
CA ILE A 117 -4.70 10.19 4.33
C ILE A 117 -5.17 9.36 3.13
N THR A 118 -4.41 9.44 2.04
CA THR A 118 -4.65 8.69 0.81
C THR A 118 -3.58 7.63 0.56
N ASN A 119 -2.44 7.70 1.25
CA ASN A 119 -1.27 6.86 1.05
C ASN A 119 -0.63 6.47 2.39
N MET A 120 -0.54 5.17 2.67
CA MET A 120 0.10 4.58 3.85
C MET A 120 1.22 3.60 3.47
N GLU A 121 1.76 3.74 2.25
CA GLU A 121 2.80 2.86 1.73
C GLU A 121 4.03 2.80 2.65
N TRP A 122 4.42 1.58 3.01
CA TRP A 122 5.62 1.26 3.80
C TRP A 122 5.65 1.89 5.20
N MET A 123 4.50 2.32 5.73
CA MET A 123 4.42 3.12 6.95
C MET A 123 5.07 2.44 8.16
N PHE A 124 4.84 1.14 8.38
CA PHE A 124 5.40 0.33 9.47
C PHE A 124 6.26 -0.84 8.97
N THR A 125 6.77 -0.77 7.74
CA THR A 125 7.65 -1.84 7.22
C THR A 125 8.85 -2.04 8.14
N GLY A 126 9.08 -3.28 8.55
CA GLY A 126 10.16 -3.70 9.44
C GLY A 126 10.03 -3.20 10.88
N ALA A 127 8.86 -2.69 11.28
CA ALA A 127 8.58 -2.32 12.65
C ALA A 127 8.27 -3.58 13.49
N GLN A 128 9.27 -4.46 13.65
CA GLN A 128 9.10 -5.84 14.13
C GLN A 128 8.33 -5.96 15.45
N LYS A 129 8.50 -4.99 16.37
CA LYS A 129 7.88 -5.00 17.70
C LYS A 129 6.54 -4.26 17.77
N PHE A 130 6.19 -3.49 16.73
CA PHE A 130 5.03 -2.61 16.75
C PHE A 130 3.73 -3.42 16.85
N ASN A 131 2.88 -3.06 17.82
CA ASN A 131 1.59 -3.71 18.05
C ASN A 131 0.60 -2.76 18.74
N GLN A 132 0.65 -1.46 18.41
CA GLN A 132 -0.25 -0.46 18.98
C GLN A 132 -1.61 -0.50 18.30
N ASP A 133 -2.69 -0.32 19.08
CA ASP A 133 -4.06 -0.25 18.57
C ASP A 133 -4.23 0.93 17.59
N LEU A 134 -4.69 0.62 16.37
CA LEU A 134 -4.99 1.56 15.29
C LEU A 134 -6.47 1.51 14.88
N SER A 135 -7.34 0.90 15.68
CA SER A 135 -8.77 0.68 15.38
C SER A 135 -9.56 1.98 15.17
N LYS A 136 -9.08 3.10 15.72
CA LYS A 136 -9.69 4.43 15.58
C LYS A 136 -9.31 5.17 14.30
N TRP A 137 -8.36 4.66 13.52
CA TRP A 137 -7.94 5.32 12.29
C TRP A 137 -9.01 5.22 11.20
N ASP A 138 -9.33 6.36 10.60
CA ASP A 138 -10.11 6.44 9.38
C ASP A 138 -9.19 6.18 8.17
N VAL A 139 -9.40 5.07 7.48
CA VAL A 139 -8.67 4.70 6.26
C VAL A 139 -9.55 4.77 5.00
N SER A 140 -10.77 5.33 5.09
CA SER A 140 -11.77 5.34 4.02
C SER A 140 -11.36 6.13 2.76
N LYS A 141 -10.29 6.93 2.83
CA LYS A 141 -9.70 7.64 1.68
C LYS A 141 -8.39 7.02 1.19
N VAL A 142 -7.86 6.02 1.90
CA VAL A 142 -6.59 5.38 1.55
C VAL A 142 -6.77 4.59 0.26
N THR A 143 -5.85 4.80 -0.67
CA THR A 143 -5.79 4.09 -1.96
C THR A 143 -4.60 3.15 -2.06
N ASN A 144 -3.54 3.40 -1.27
CA ASN A 144 -2.31 2.61 -1.29
C ASN A 144 -1.90 2.21 0.14
N MET A 145 -1.85 0.90 0.38
CA MET A 145 -1.38 0.26 1.62
C MET A 145 -0.21 -0.71 1.36
N ASN A 146 0.47 -0.56 0.21
CA ASN A 146 1.63 -1.37 -0.17
C ASN A 146 2.61 -1.47 1.02
N SER A 147 2.94 -2.70 1.40
CA SER A 147 3.94 -3.06 2.41
C SER A 147 3.75 -2.39 3.78
N MET A 148 2.55 -1.92 4.12
CA MET A 148 2.30 -1.11 5.32
C MET A 148 2.80 -1.79 6.59
N PHE A 149 2.59 -3.11 6.74
CA PHE A 149 3.00 -3.93 7.89
C PHE A 149 3.98 -5.04 7.50
N THR A 150 4.67 -4.94 6.37
CA THR A 150 5.68 -5.94 5.99
C THR A 150 6.73 -6.07 7.09
N ASN A 151 7.01 -7.28 7.57
CA ASN A 151 7.92 -7.59 8.67
C ASN A 151 7.59 -6.86 9.99
N ALA A 152 6.35 -6.41 10.19
CA ALA A 152 5.85 -6.00 11.50
C ALA A 152 5.45 -7.27 12.29
N GLU A 153 6.45 -8.08 12.65
CA GLU A 153 6.29 -9.46 13.13
C GLU A 153 5.27 -9.62 14.27
N MET A 154 5.22 -8.65 15.19
CA MET A 154 4.34 -8.67 16.36
C MET A 154 2.96 -8.02 16.14
N PHE A 155 2.70 -7.41 14.99
CA PHE A 155 1.45 -6.71 14.76
C PHE A 155 0.26 -7.68 14.68
N ASN A 156 -0.73 -7.51 15.55
CA ASN A 156 -1.94 -8.33 15.61
C ASN A 156 -3.15 -7.56 16.18
N GLN A 157 -3.27 -6.27 15.87
CA GLN A 157 -4.37 -5.44 16.37
C GLN A 157 -5.61 -5.54 15.48
N ASP A 158 -6.79 -5.45 16.10
CA ASP A 158 -8.07 -5.51 15.39
C ASP A 158 -8.23 -4.31 14.44
N ILE A 159 -8.23 -4.63 13.15
CA ILE A 159 -8.46 -3.71 12.02
C ILE A 159 -9.67 -4.14 11.18
N SER A 160 -10.54 -4.98 11.74
CA SER A 160 -11.75 -5.49 11.07
C SER A 160 -12.71 -4.38 10.64
N LYS A 161 -12.68 -3.23 11.32
CA LYS A 161 -13.54 -2.05 11.08
C LYS A 161 -12.98 -1.06 10.05
N TRP A 162 -11.78 -1.29 9.53
CA TRP A 162 -11.21 -0.41 8.51
C TRP A 162 -12.02 -0.49 7.20
N ASP A 163 -12.43 0.68 6.68
CA ASP A 163 -13.03 0.80 5.36
C ASP A 163 -11.93 0.83 4.28
N VAL A 164 -11.65 -0.33 3.69
CA VAL A 164 -10.65 -0.50 2.63
C VAL A 164 -11.25 -0.42 1.20
N SER A 165 -12.51 -0.01 1.05
CA SER A 165 -13.25 0.00 -0.24
C SER A 165 -12.66 0.93 -1.32
N LYS A 166 -11.68 1.76 -0.97
CA LYS A 166 -10.92 2.61 -1.92
C LYS A 166 -9.50 2.14 -2.16
N VAL A 167 -9.01 1.13 -1.44
CA VAL A 167 -7.65 0.63 -1.59
C VAL A 167 -7.53 -0.10 -2.92
N THR A 168 -6.53 0.28 -3.70
CA THR A 168 -6.20 -0.35 -4.99
C THR A 168 -4.94 -1.21 -4.91
N ASN A 169 -4.05 -0.95 -3.93
CA ASN A 169 -2.79 -1.67 -3.77
C ASN A 169 -2.59 -2.14 -2.32
N MET A 170 -2.47 -3.45 -2.14
CA MET A 170 -2.17 -4.15 -0.88
C MET A 170 -0.94 -5.08 -1.02
N TYR A 171 -0.08 -4.85 -2.02
CA TYR A 171 1.15 -5.62 -2.24
C TYR A 171 1.94 -5.79 -0.94
N SER A 172 2.29 -7.02 -0.57
CA SER A 172 3.07 -7.37 0.63
C SER A 172 2.57 -6.80 1.97
N MET A 173 1.32 -6.31 2.07
CA MET A 173 0.87 -5.52 3.22
C MET A 173 1.17 -6.17 4.58
N PHE A 174 1.01 -7.49 4.69
CA PHE A 174 1.29 -8.29 5.90
C PHE A 174 2.40 -9.34 5.69
N ALA A 175 3.21 -9.21 4.65
CA ALA A 175 4.31 -10.15 4.41
C ALA A 175 5.24 -10.19 5.64
N GLY A 176 5.49 -11.35 6.23
CA GLY A 176 6.30 -11.50 7.44
C GLY A 176 5.66 -10.95 8.73
N ALA A 177 4.39 -10.55 8.73
CA ALA A 177 3.65 -10.20 9.94
C ALA A 177 3.22 -11.47 10.69
N LYS A 178 4.19 -12.18 11.26
CA LYS A 178 4.06 -13.55 11.79
C LYS A 178 2.91 -13.73 12.78
N MET A 179 2.62 -12.73 13.61
CA MET A 179 1.58 -12.80 14.63
C MET A 179 0.18 -12.41 14.13
N PHE A 180 0.06 -11.82 12.95
CA PHE A 180 -1.21 -11.29 12.45
C PHE A 180 -2.21 -12.40 12.15
N ASN A 181 -3.37 -12.36 12.82
CA ASN A 181 -4.47 -13.33 12.62
C ASN A 181 -5.85 -12.72 12.90
N GLN A 182 -6.06 -11.45 12.57
CA GLN A 182 -7.32 -10.75 12.83
C GLN A 182 -8.34 -10.96 11.71
N ASP A 183 -9.63 -11.07 12.06
CA ASP A 183 -10.72 -11.28 11.10
C ASP A 183 -10.89 -10.05 10.19
N ILE A 184 -10.48 -10.23 8.94
CA ILE A 184 -10.60 -9.26 7.85
C ILE A 184 -11.54 -9.76 6.75
N SER A 185 -12.37 -10.78 7.03
CA SER A 185 -13.31 -11.39 6.07
C SER A 185 -14.34 -10.41 5.49
N LYS A 186 -14.60 -9.31 6.21
CA LYS A 186 -15.57 -8.27 5.84
C LYS A 186 -14.99 -7.13 5.00
N TRP A 187 -13.69 -7.12 4.73
CA TRP A 187 -13.08 -6.09 3.90
C TRP A 187 -13.61 -6.14 2.46
N ASP A 188 -13.98 -4.96 1.94
CA ASP A 188 -14.32 -4.80 0.52
C ASP A 188 -13.04 -4.63 -0.31
N THR A 189 -12.58 -5.74 -0.90
CA THR A 189 -11.40 -5.77 -1.77
C THR A 189 -11.73 -5.50 -3.24
N SER A 190 -12.96 -5.10 -3.58
CA SER A 190 -13.43 -5.01 -4.97
C SER A 190 -12.62 -4.06 -5.83
N LYS A 191 -11.90 -3.08 -5.26
CA LYS A 191 -11.02 -2.16 -6.03
C LYS A 191 -9.55 -2.54 -6.04
N VAL A 192 -9.17 -3.59 -5.33
CA VAL A 192 -7.77 -4.01 -5.25
C VAL A 192 -7.36 -4.59 -6.60
N THR A 193 -6.26 -4.07 -7.15
CA THR A 193 -5.66 -4.51 -8.41
C THR A 193 -4.36 -5.28 -8.19
N ASP A 194 -3.72 -5.10 -7.03
CA ASP A 194 -2.52 -5.81 -6.63
C ASP A 194 -2.55 -6.13 -5.13
N MET A 195 -2.40 -7.42 -4.82
CA MET A 195 -2.27 -7.98 -3.47
C MET A 195 -1.20 -9.08 -3.44
N SER A 196 -0.26 -9.04 -4.38
CA SER A 196 0.82 -10.04 -4.47
C SER A 196 1.61 -10.07 -3.15
N PHE A 197 2.01 -11.26 -2.72
CA PHE A 197 2.75 -11.50 -1.47
C PHE A 197 2.07 -10.98 -0.18
N MET A 198 0.78 -10.63 -0.19
CA MET A 198 0.12 -9.93 0.93
C MET A 198 0.34 -10.61 2.29
N PHE A 199 0.35 -11.93 2.36
CA PHE A 199 0.62 -12.72 3.59
C PHE A 199 1.82 -13.66 3.44
N TYR A 200 2.74 -13.40 2.50
CA TYR A 200 4.00 -14.17 2.38
C TYR A 200 4.69 -14.27 3.75
N GLU A 201 4.98 -15.48 4.25
CA GLU A 201 5.56 -15.73 5.58
C GLU A 201 4.75 -15.23 6.81
N ALA A 202 3.47 -14.86 6.66
CA ALA A 202 2.58 -14.54 7.78
C ALA A 202 1.98 -15.83 8.40
N SER A 203 2.82 -16.60 9.09
CA SER A 203 2.53 -17.99 9.49
C SER A 203 1.29 -18.21 10.38
N ASN A 204 0.85 -17.22 11.16
CA ASN A 204 -0.33 -17.37 12.01
C ASN A 204 -1.65 -17.03 11.31
N PHE A 205 -1.61 -16.45 10.12
CA PHE A 205 -2.82 -16.00 9.45
C PHE A 205 -3.66 -17.19 8.96
N LYS A 206 -4.82 -17.40 9.59
CA LYS A 206 -5.74 -18.52 9.35
C LYS A 206 -7.20 -18.06 9.25
N GLN A 207 -7.43 -16.86 8.73
CA GLN A 207 -8.77 -16.29 8.60
C GLN A 207 -9.45 -16.67 7.29
N ASN A 208 -10.76 -16.89 7.35
CA ASN A 208 -11.56 -17.19 6.16
C ASN A 208 -11.79 -15.90 5.35
N ILE A 209 -11.10 -15.79 4.22
CA ILE A 209 -11.21 -14.63 3.30
C ILE A 209 -11.86 -15.03 1.96
N SER A 210 -12.56 -16.17 1.91
CA SER A 210 -13.20 -16.66 0.69
C SER A 210 -14.29 -15.72 0.12
N SER A 211 -14.77 -14.78 0.92
CA SER A 211 -15.74 -13.74 0.55
C SER A 211 -15.16 -12.57 -0.24
N TRP A 212 -13.83 -12.40 -0.26
CA TRP A 212 -13.20 -11.25 -0.90
C TRP A 212 -13.42 -11.23 -2.42
N ASN A 213 -13.65 -10.02 -2.95
CA ASN A 213 -13.74 -9.81 -4.39
C ASN A 213 -12.33 -9.60 -4.97
N VAL A 214 -11.93 -10.50 -5.86
CA VAL A 214 -10.60 -10.54 -6.48
C VAL A 214 -10.66 -10.50 -8.00
N SER A 215 -11.77 -10.02 -8.54
CA SER A 215 -12.02 -9.92 -9.98
C SER A 215 -11.11 -8.89 -10.68
N ASN A 216 -10.69 -7.85 -9.95
CA ASN A 216 -9.88 -6.74 -10.49
C ASN A 216 -8.37 -6.93 -10.41
N LEU A 217 -7.89 -8.07 -9.88
CA LEU A 217 -6.47 -8.34 -9.82
C LEU A 217 -5.84 -8.42 -11.22
N LEU A 218 -4.69 -7.77 -11.38
CA LEU A 218 -3.93 -7.80 -12.63
C LEU A 218 -3.47 -9.23 -12.93
N ARG A 219 -4.22 -9.91 -13.81
CA ARG A 219 -3.87 -11.24 -14.31
C ARG A 219 -2.93 -11.07 -15.51
N ILE A 220 -1.65 -10.77 -15.28
CA ILE A 220 -0.68 -11.15 -16.30
C ILE A 220 -0.63 -12.68 -16.24
N ALA A 221 -1.18 -13.33 -17.25
CA ALA A 221 -1.05 -14.77 -17.46
C ALA A 221 0.21 -14.98 -18.30
N ILE A 222 1.33 -15.35 -17.67
CA ILE A 222 2.50 -15.85 -18.41
C ILE A 222 2.26 -17.34 -18.65
N ILE A 223 2.47 -17.83 -19.87
CA ILE A 223 2.47 -19.27 -20.14
C ILE A 223 3.92 -19.68 -20.39
N GLU A 224 4.51 -20.41 -19.44
CA GLU A 224 5.83 -21.05 -19.60
C GLU A 224 5.66 -22.56 -19.46
N ASN A 225 6.15 -23.33 -20.44
CA ASN A 225 6.10 -24.80 -20.42
C ASN A 225 4.69 -25.39 -20.20
N GLY A 226 3.64 -24.73 -20.69
CA GLY A 226 2.25 -25.17 -20.52
C GLY A 226 1.64 -24.87 -19.15
N ILE A 227 2.39 -24.19 -18.27
CA ILE A 227 1.91 -23.71 -16.97
C ILE A 227 1.48 -22.26 -17.13
N THR A 228 0.23 -21.97 -16.75
CA THR A 228 -0.30 -20.60 -16.75
C THR A 228 -0.04 -19.95 -15.39
N TYR A 229 0.87 -18.99 -15.36
CA TYR A 229 1.14 -18.12 -14.23
C TYR A 229 0.21 -16.91 -14.35
N THR A 230 -0.99 -16.99 -13.79
CA THR A 230 -1.76 -15.77 -13.52
C THR A 230 -1.08 -15.04 -12.38
N GLY A 231 -1.00 -13.69 -12.38
CA GLY A 231 -0.42 -12.85 -11.30
C GLY A 231 -0.85 -13.11 -9.84
N TRP A 232 -1.67 -14.14 -9.63
CA TRP A 232 -1.94 -14.86 -8.40
C TRP A 232 -0.85 -15.81 -7.90
N THR A 233 0.13 -16.20 -8.73
CA THR A 233 1.09 -17.28 -8.39
C THR A 233 1.90 -17.03 -7.13
N ASP A 234 1.98 -15.78 -6.70
CA ASP A 234 2.71 -15.37 -5.50
C ASP A 234 1.83 -14.71 -4.44
N PHE A 235 0.50 -14.85 -4.52
CA PHE A 235 -0.42 -14.24 -3.54
C PHE A 235 0.06 -14.51 -2.11
N ASN A 236 0.51 -15.75 -1.82
CA ASN A 236 0.93 -16.20 -0.48
C ASN A 236 1.90 -17.39 -0.48
N LYS A 237 2.93 -17.39 -1.33
CA LYS A 237 3.95 -18.46 -1.30
C LYS A 237 4.44 -18.64 0.14
N ASN A 238 4.38 -19.86 0.69
CA ASN A 238 4.78 -20.20 2.06
C ASN A 238 3.95 -19.64 3.24
N ALA A 239 2.78 -19.01 3.04
CA ALA A 239 1.95 -18.53 4.17
C ALA A 239 1.23 -19.68 4.91
N HIS A 240 0.54 -20.55 4.17
CA HIS A 240 -0.11 -21.76 4.69
C HIS A 240 -0.33 -22.80 3.57
N PRO A 241 -0.26 -24.11 3.83
CA PRO A 241 -0.51 -25.15 2.84
C PRO A 241 -1.88 -25.09 2.13
N ASP A 242 -2.86 -24.41 2.73
CA ASP A 242 -4.23 -24.29 2.19
C ASP A 242 -4.42 -23.12 1.21
N PHE A 243 -3.41 -22.26 1.04
CA PHE A 243 -3.36 -21.32 -0.07
C PHE A 243 -2.97 -22.07 -1.34
N LYS A 244 -3.92 -22.76 -1.97
CA LYS A 244 -3.70 -23.58 -3.18
C LYS A 244 -4.29 -22.92 -4.41
N GLY A 245 -3.45 -22.65 -5.41
CA GLY A 245 -3.87 -22.24 -6.75
C GLY A 245 -4.61 -20.88 -6.78
N ASN A 246 -5.64 -20.79 -7.61
CA ASN A 246 -6.37 -19.54 -7.90
C ASN A 246 -7.59 -19.29 -6.98
N LYS A 247 -7.60 -19.87 -5.76
CA LYS A 247 -8.70 -19.72 -4.81
C LYS A 247 -8.19 -19.16 -3.49
N LEU A 248 -8.97 -18.24 -2.91
CA LEU A 248 -8.74 -17.76 -1.56
C LEU A 248 -9.02 -18.87 -0.53
N PRO A 249 -8.27 -18.92 0.58
CA PRO A 249 -8.45 -19.96 1.57
C PRO A 249 -9.80 -19.82 2.27
N SER A 250 -10.35 -20.96 2.67
CA SER A 250 -11.48 -21.04 3.58
C SER A 250 -11.05 -21.91 4.75
N PHE A 251 -10.65 -21.28 5.85
CA PHE A 251 -10.39 -21.99 7.10
C PHE A 251 -11.73 -22.21 7.85
N PRO A 252 -12.01 -23.43 8.35
CA PRO A 252 -13.14 -23.65 9.23
C PRO A 252 -12.95 -22.84 10.52
N LYS A 253 -14.05 -22.31 11.05
CA LYS A 253 -14.09 -21.55 12.31
C LYS A 253 -13.74 -22.42 13.50
#